data_AF-A0A316SJE4-F1
#
_entry.id   AF-A0A316SJE4-F1
#
_cell.length_a   1.000
_cell.length_b   1.000
_cell.length_c   1.000
_cell.angle_alpha   90.00
_cell.angle_beta   90.00
_cell.angle_gamma   90.00
#
_symmetry.space_group_name_H-M   'P 1'
#
loop_
_entity.id
_entity.type
_entity.pdbx_description
1 polymer ?
#
loop_
_entity_poly.entity_id
_entity_poly.type
_entity_poly.pdbx_seq_one_letter_code
_entity_poly.pdbx_strand_id
1 'polypeptide(L)'
;MLEKIKELLSKTVQKIPASIGTKAIVYYALVLAVEILLFNIAFCYNWYASGKAEITTLIQFLTVLVGAQFTSAILLIGKGFVDNDGNGVPDVLEDSESKTKEEGNGE
;
A
#
# COMPACT_ATOMS: atom_id res chain seq x y z
N MET A 1 12.12 -21.03 8.43
CA MET A 1 11.83 -19.87 7.56
C MET A 1 10.53 -19.18 7.95
N LEU A 2 9.44 -19.93 8.17
CA LEU A 2 8.17 -19.39 8.68
C LEU A 2 8.31 -18.54 9.95
N GLU A 3 9.11 -18.97 10.93
CA GLU A 3 9.30 -18.18 12.16
C GLU A 3 10.01 -16.84 11.91
N LYS A 4 11.02 -16.81 11.03
CA LYS A 4 11.70 -15.57 10.64
C LYS A 4 10.77 -14.61 9.92
N ILE A 5 9.88 -15.13 9.07
CA ILE A 5 8.84 -14.33 8.39
C ILE A 5 7.85 -13.78 9.41
N LYS A 6 7.40 -14.59 10.38
CA LYS A 6 6.51 -14.18 11.46
C LYS A 6 7.14 -13.10 12.34
N GLU A 7 8.44 -13.23 12.64
CA GLU A 7 9.19 -12.26 13.43
C GLU A 7 9.38 -10.93 12.69
N LEU A 8 9.68 -10.98 11.38
CA LEU A 8 9.75 -9.79 10.53
C LEU A 8 8.41 -9.07 10.44
N LEU A 9 7.32 -9.81 10.22
CA LEU A 9 5.97 -9.25 10.19
C LEU A 9 5.59 -8.62 11.53
N SER A 10 5.86 -9.30 12.64
CA SER A 10 5.55 -8.79 13.98
C SER A 10 6.32 -7.50 14.30
N LYS A 11 7.61 -7.44 13.94
CA LYS A 11 8.44 -6.25 14.14
C LYS A 11 7.99 -5.08 13.25
N THR A 12 7.56 -5.36 12.03
CA THR A 12 7.04 -4.33 11.13
C THR A 12 5.68 -3.81 11.61
N VAL A 13 4.76 -4.68 12.03
CA VAL A 13 3.43 -4.30 12.54
C VAL A 13 3.52 -3.48 13.83
N GLN A 14 4.46 -3.79 14.74
CA GLN A 14 4.63 -3.04 15.98
C GLN A 14 5.16 -1.61 15.80
N LYS A 15 5.83 -1.32 14.66
CA LYS A 15 6.34 0.01 14.35
C LYS A 15 5.30 0.91 13.68
N ILE A 16 4.10 0.41 13.45
CA ILE A 16 3.04 1.16 12.79
C ILE A 16 2.36 2.04 13.85
N PRO A 17 2.37 3.37 13.67
CA PRO A 17 1.65 4.29 14.52
C PRO A 17 0.21 3.89 14.81
N ALA A 18 -0.28 4.23 16.00
CA ALA A 18 -1.62 3.87 16.44
C ALA A 18 -2.75 4.67 15.78
N SER A 19 -2.43 5.72 15.00
CA SER A 19 -3.45 6.57 14.38
C SER A 19 -4.35 5.76 13.43
N ILE A 20 -5.64 6.12 13.38
CA ILE A 20 -6.62 5.45 12.50
C ILE A 20 -6.22 5.60 11.03
N GLY A 21 -5.70 6.77 10.64
CA GLY A 21 -5.26 7.05 9.27
C GLY A 21 -4.07 6.20 8.84
N THR A 22 -3.06 6.04 9.70
CA THR A 22 -1.87 5.22 9.39
C THR A 22 -2.23 3.74 9.27
N LYS A 23 -3.14 3.23 10.12
CA LYS A 23 -3.65 1.86 10.01
C LYS A 23 -4.37 1.62 8.68
N ALA A 24 -5.20 2.58 8.23
CA ALA A 24 -5.91 2.47 6.96
C ALA A 24 -4.95 2.39 5.77
N ILE A 25 -3.93 3.26 5.74
CA ILE A 25 -2.89 3.26 4.68
C ILE A 25 -2.14 1.93 4.64
N VAL A 26 -1.77 1.40 5.81
CA VAL A 26 -1.08 0.10 5.92
C VAL A 26 -1.96 -1.04 5.43
N TYR A 27 -3.21 -1.13 5.88
CA TYR A 27 -4.11 -2.18 5.44
C TYR A 27 -4.33 -2.12 3.94
N TYR A 28 -4.48 -0.93 3.38
CA TYR A 28 -4.60 -0.74 1.94
C TYR A 28 -3.34 -1.21 1.20
N ALA A 29 -2.14 -0.85 1.69
CA ALA A 29 -0.88 -1.34 1.12
C ALA A 29 -0.75 -2.88 1.19
N LEU A 30 -1.19 -3.50 2.28
CA LEU A 30 -1.19 -4.96 2.43
C LEU A 30 -2.15 -5.63 1.45
N VAL A 31 -3.34 -5.08 1.24
CA VAL A 31 -4.31 -5.60 0.27
C VAL A 31 -3.72 -5.57 -1.14
N LEU A 32 -3.14 -4.43 -1.56
CA LEU A 32 -2.51 -4.32 -2.89
C LEU A 32 -1.38 -5.33 -3.07
N ALA A 33 -0.54 -5.51 -2.04
CA ALA A 33 0.56 -6.48 -2.08
C ALA A 33 0.04 -7.92 -2.21
N VAL A 34 -1.02 -8.28 -1.48
CA VAL A 34 -1.65 -9.60 -1.55
C VAL A 34 -2.29 -9.83 -2.93
N GLU A 35 -2.98 -8.84 -3.49
CA GLU A 35 -3.57 -8.93 -4.83
C GLU A 35 -2.51 -9.16 -5.91
N ILE A 36 -1.39 -8.43 -5.87
CA ILE A 36 -0.26 -8.63 -6.78
C ILE A 36 0.30 -10.05 -6.66
N LEU A 37 0.48 -10.54 -5.43
CA LEU A 37 0.99 -11.90 -5.19
C LEU A 37 0.02 -12.96 -5.74
N LEU A 38 -1.26 -12.84 -5.43
CA LEU A 38 -2.30 -13.78 -5.89
C LEU A 38 -2.38 -13.81 -7.42
N PHE A 39 -2.31 -12.64 -8.08
CA PHE A 39 -2.26 -12.56 -9.53
C PHE A 39 -1.05 -13.33 -10.08
N ASN A 40 0.15 -13.11 -9.55
CA ASN A 40 1.36 -13.80 -10.01
C ASN A 40 1.29 -15.32 -9.79
N ILE A 41 0.74 -15.78 -8.67
CA ILE A 41 0.53 -17.21 -8.39
C ILE A 41 -0.44 -17.80 -9.41
N ALA A 42 -1.59 -17.15 -9.63
CA ALA A 42 -2.60 -17.60 -10.59
C ALA A 42 -2.06 -17.59 -12.03
N PHE A 43 -1.27 -16.59 -12.40
CA PHE A 43 -0.63 -16.49 -13.71
C PHE A 43 0.38 -17.62 -13.94
N CYS A 44 1.27 -17.86 -12.96
CA CYS A 44 2.24 -18.96 -13.03
C CYS A 44 1.56 -20.33 -13.09
N TYR A 45 0.50 -20.53 -12.31
CA TYR A 45 -0.30 -21.76 -12.35
C TYR A 45 -0.95 -21.96 -13.72
N ASN A 46 -1.59 -20.93 -14.27
CA ASN A 46 -2.20 -21.00 -15.60
C ASN A 46 -1.17 -21.28 -16.71
N TRP A 47 0.00 -20.63 -16.66
CA TRP A 47 1.08 -20.93 -17.60
C TRP A 47 1.53 -22.38 -17.48
N TYR A 48 1.79 -22.86 -16.26
CA TYR A 48 2.18 -24.25 -16.04
C TYR A 48 1.14 -25.24 -16.57
N ALA A 49 -0.15 -25.00 -16.31
CA ALA A 49 -1.24 -25.89 -16.72
C ALA A 49 -1.53 -25.86 -18.23
N SER A 50 -1.45 -24.69 -18.87
CA SER A 50 -1.74 -24.54 -20.31
C SER A 50 -0.54 -24.85 -21.20
N GLY A 51 0.67 -24.87 -20.63
CA GLY A 51 1.93 -24.99 -21.36
C GLY A 51 2.32 -23.73 -22.14
N LYS A 52 1.57 -22.62 -22.04
CA LYS A 52 1.82 -21.37 -22.76
C LYS A 52 1.50 -20.15 -21.89
N ALA A 53 2.41 -19.16 -21.90
CA ALA A 53 2.15 -17.88 -21.24
C ALA A 53 1.10 -17.07 -22.00
N GLU A 54 0.12 -16.52 -21.29
CA GLU A 54 -0.87 -15.61 -21.87
C GLU A 54 -0.32 -14.17 -21.80
N ILE A 55 0.32 -13.76 -22.88
CA ILE A 55 1.05 -12.48 -22.94
C ILE A 55 0.10 -11.28 -22.85
N THR A 56 -1.14 -11.38 -23.33
CA THR A 56 -2.11 -10.28 -23.27
C THR A 56 -2.48 -9.95 -21.82
N THR A 57 -2.75 -10.96 -21.00
CA THR A 57 -3.05 -10.83 -19.55
C THR A 57 -1.87 -10.22 -18.81
N LEU A 58 -0.63 -10.62 -19.15
CA LEU A 58 0.56 -10.03 -18.55
C LEU A 58 0.70 -8.54 -18.89
N ILE A 59 0.48 -8.16 -20.16
CA ILE A 59 0.52 -6.75 -20.59
C ILE A 59 -0.57 -5.93 -19.90
N GLN A 60 -1.78 -6.46 -19.78
CA GLN A 60 -2.89 -5.78 -19.10
C GLN A 60 -2.55 -5.52 -17.63
N PHE A 61 -2.03 -6.53 -16.93
CA PHE A 61 -1.59 -6.38 -15.55
C PHE A 61 -0.48 -5.33 -15.40
N LEU A 62 0.55 -5.37 -16.25
CA LEU A 62 1.62 -4.36 -16.26
C LEU A 62 1.09 -2.95 -16.52
N THR A 63 0.12 -2.81 -17.43
CA THR A 63 -0.52 -1.53 -17.74
C THR A 63 -1.26 -0.96 -16.53
N VAL A 64 -1.93 -1.81 -15.74
CA VAL A 64 -2.57 -1.40 -14.48
C VAL A 64 -1.51 -0.94 -13.47
N LEU A 65 -0.40 -1.68 -13.32
CA LEU A 65 0.67 -1.34 -12.38
C LEU A 65 1.36 -0.01 -12.71
N VAL A 66 1.50 0.34 -13.99
CA VAL A 66 2.07 1.65 -14.39
C VAL A 66 1.01 2.74 -14.56
N GLY A 67 -0.26 2.39 -14.40
CA GLY A 67 -1.38 3.30 -14.59
C GLY A 67 -1.43 4.39 -13.51
N ALA A 68 -2.08 5.51 -13.86
CA ALA A 68 -2.21 6.67 -12.97
C ALA A 68 -2.85 6.31 -11.61
N GLN A 69 -3.80 5.36 -11.59
CA GLN A 69 -4.50 4.97 -10.36
C GLN A 69 -3.57 4.24 -9.39
N PHE A 70 -2.84 3.23 -9.88
CA PHE A 70 -1.90 2.47 -9.06
C PHE A 70 -0.72 3.33 -8.60
N THR A 71 -0.14 4.11 -9.51
CA THR A 71 0.98 5.01 -9.17
C THR A 71 0.56 6.06 -8.13
N SER A 72 -0.66 6.61 -8.21
CA SER A 72 -1.20 7.51 -7.19
C SER A 72 -1.41 6.81 -5.85
N ALA A 73 -1.88 5.56 -5.85
CA ALA A 73 -2.02 4.76 -4.64
C ALA A 73 -0.66 4.52 -3.95
N ILE A 74 0.38 4.17 -4.71
CA ILE A 74 1.75 4.02 -4.18
C ILE A 74 2.29 5.34 -3.63
N LEU A 75 2.03 6.45 -4.31
CA LEU A 75 2.43 7.78 -3.83
C LEU A 75 1.72 8.15 -2.51
N LEU A 76 0.42 7.87 -2.39
CA LEU A 76 -0.35 8.07 -1.16
C LEU A 76 0.24 7.23 -0.02
N ILE A 77 0.52 5.95 -0.28
CA ILE A 77 1.13 5.04 0.70
C ILE A 77 2.49 5.58 1.14
N GLY A 78 3.34 6.00 0.20
CA GLY A 78 4.65 6.58 0.50
C GLY A 78 4.56 7.81 1.39
N LYS A 79 3.67 8.76 1.04
CA LYS A 79 3.40 9.95 1.87
C LYS A 79 2.85 9.58 3.25
N GLY A 80 2.05 8.53 3.34
CA GLY A 80 1.51 8.00 4.59
C GLY A 80 2.53 7.34 5.52
N PHE A 81 3.80 7.26 5.13
CA PHE A 81 4.91 6.82 5.98
C PHE A 81 5.99 7.89 6.20
N VAL A 82 5.84 9.09 5.62
CA VAL A 82 6.74 10.21 5.87
C VAL A 82 6.32 10.85 7.20
N ASP A 83 7.25 10.86 8.14
CA ASP A 83 7.14 11.46 9.48
C ASP A 83 8.46 12.22 9.69
N ASN A 84 8.47 13.51 9.33
CA ASN A 84 9.69 14.32 9.34
C ASN A 84 10.05 14.83 10.75
N ASP A 85 9.06 15.06 11.61
CA ASP A 85 9.27 15.57 12.97
C ASP A 85 9.43 14.46 14.01
N GLY A 86 9.17 13.20 13.62
CA GLY A 86 9.37 12.00 14.43
C GLY A 86 8.31 11.84 15.52
N ASN A 87 7.16 12.50 15.39
CA ASN A 87 6.11 12.47 16.39
C ASN A 87 5.23 11.19 16.32
N GLY A 88 5.47 10.34 15.31
CA GLY A 88 4.75 9.10 15.09
C GLY A 88 3.45 9.28 14.31
N VAL A 89 3.16 10.44 13.74
CA VAL A 89 2.00 10.70 12.86
C VAL A 89 2.54 11.11 11.49
N PRO A 90 2.08 10.50 10.39
CA PRO A 90 2.51 10.93 9.07
C PRO A 90 2.11 12.37 8.78
N ASP A 91 3.04 13.18 8.26
CA ASP A 91 2.86 14.61 7.98
C ASP A 91 1.59 14.88 7.13
N VAL A 92 1.29 14.00 6.18
CA VAL A 92 0.13 14.12 5.28
C VAL A 92 -1.22 14.09 6.00
N LEU A 93 -1.29 13.49 7.19
CA LEU A 93 -2.49 13.45 8.03
C LEU A 93 -2.62 14.72 8.88
N GLU A 94 -1.51 15.32 9.29
CA GLU A 94 -1.49 16.56 10.08
C GLU A 94 -1.86 17.78 9.24
N ASP A 95 -1.34 17.85 8.01
CA ASP A 95 -1.69 18.88 7.02
C ASP A 95 -3.19 18.92 6.69
N SER A 96 -3.91 17.82 6.91
CA SER A 96 -5.36 17.77 6.71
C SER A 96 -6.17 18.32 7.89
N GLU A 97 -5.64 18.24 9.12
CA GLU A 97 -6.28 18.80 10.31
C GLU A 97 -6.10 20.32 10.39
N SER A 98 -4.97 20.86 9.95
CA SER A 98 -4.71 22.31 9.93
C SER A 98 -5.62 23.05 8.95
N LYS A 99 -5.84 22.50 7.76
CA LYS A 99 -6.76 23.08 6.76
C LYS A 99 -8.21 23.12 7.22
N THR A 100 -8.66 22.12 7.98
CA THR A 100 -10.02 22.06 8.51
C THR A 100 -10.27 23.14 9.58
N LYS A 101 -9.24 23.58 10.31
CA LYS A 101 -9.36 24.61 11.36
C LYS A 101 -9.39 26.03 10.81
N GLU A 102 -8.75 26.30 9.67
CA GLU A 102 -8.79 27.63 9.03
C GLU A 102 -10.13 27.92 8.36
N GLU A 103 -10.82 26.91 7.81
CA GLU A 103 -12.15 27.08 7.20
C GLU A 103 -13.28 27.23 8.23
N GLY A 104 -13.09 26.78 9.48
CA GLY A 104 -14.11 26.86 10.54
C GLY A 104 -14.07 28.12 11.41
N ASN A 105 -13.08 29.01 11.24
CA ASN A 105 -12.93 30.24 12.03
C ASN A 105 -13.17 31.51 11.19
N GLY A 106 -13.83 31.34 10.04
CA GLY A 106 -14.19 32.39 9.08
C GLY A 106 -15.70 32.62 8.93
N GLU A 107 -16.49 32.37 9.98
CA GLU A 107 -17.90 32.81 10.12
C GLU A 107 -18.06 33.78 11.29
#